data_AF-A0A819K4M4-F1
#
_entry.id   AF-A0A819K4M4-F1
#
_cell.length_a   1.000
_cell.length_b   1.000
_cell.length_c   1.000
_cell.angle_alpha   90.00
_cell.angle_beta   90.00
_cell.angle_gamma   90.00
#
_symmetry.space_group_name_H-M   'P 1'
#
loop_
_entity.id
_entity.type
_entity.pdbx_description
1 polymer ?
#
loop_
_entity_poly.entity_id
_entity_poly.type
_entity_poly.pdbx_seq_one_letter_code
_entity_poly.pdbx_strand_id
1 'polypeptide(L)'
;MEQLKQHGVVYWRRYVDDTLAIVKEDADISKILTILNSFHSSIQFTIEPENDRDQSLPFLDILIRRLSSRKRSWFSTSIYRKPTFTGLILKWNSFVPLYHKRGAISSMLYRAIRITSDYVSLHKEFIFIRQIAVSNGYPLPFVLNVIRTTLDRYLESKPVRKTDVIKTQQPKAGT
;
A
#
# COMPACT_ATOMS: atom_id res chain seq x y z
N MET A 1 -1.29 -14.51 23.68
CA MET A 1 -2.35 -13.82 22.90
C MET A 1 -3.66 -13.67 23.67
N GLU A 2 -4.13 -14.69 24.39
CA GLU A 2 -5.34 -14.61 25.25
C GLU A 2 -5.34 -13.38 26.17
N GLN A 3 -4.23 -13.17 26.89
CA GLN A 3 -4.04 -12.06 27.82
C GLN A 3 -4.15 -10.68 27.15
N LEU A 4 -3.66 -10.54 25.90
CA LEU A 4 -3.75 -9.29 25.15
C LEU A 4 -5.20 -9.01 24.70
N LYS A 5 -5.93 -10.06 24.30
CA LYS A 5 -7.35 -9.92 23.93
C LYS A 5 -8.21 -9.44 25.09
N GLN A 6 -7.94 -9.94 26.31
CA GLN A 6 -8.62 -9.49 27.53
C GLN A 6 -8.40 -8.00 27.82
N HIS A 7 -7.29 -7.43 27.33
CA HIS A 7 -6.96 -6.01 27.47
C HIS A 7 -7.34 -5.18 26.24
N GLY A 8 -8.19 -5.70 25.36
CA GLY A 8 -8.78 -4.93 24.26
C GLY A 8 -8.05 -5.02 22.93
N VAL A 9 -7.04 -5.90 22.76
CA VAL A 9 -6.44 -6.17 21.45
C VAL A 9 -7.40 -7.03 20.61
N VAL A 10 -7.90 -6.46 19.51
CA VAL A 10 -8.87 -7.09 18.60
C VAL A 10 -8.18 -7.78 17.43
N TYR A 11 -7.09 -7.17 16.93
CA TYR A 11 -6.33 -7.68 15.80
C TYR A 11 -4.84 -7.61 16.08
N TRP A 12 -4.10 -8.61 15.60
CA TRP A 12 -2.65 -8.68 15.71
C TRP A 12 -2.06 -9.40 14.50
N ARG A 13 -1.10 -8.76 13.83
CA ARG A 13 -0.25 -9.38 12.81
C ARG A 13 1.18 -8.91 13.00
N ARG A 14 2.12 -9.82 12.80
CA ARG A 14 3.55 -9.57 12.90
C ARG A 14 4.20 -9.83 11.54
N TYR A 15 5.11 -8.96 11.14
CA TYR A 15 6.00 -9.12 9.99
C TYR A 15 7.43 -8.91 10.46
N VAL A 16 8.23 -9.97 10.49
CA VAL A 16 9.57 -9.97 11.12
C VAL A 16 9.50 -9.34 12.50
N ASP A 17 10.02 -8.13 12.73
CA ASP A 17 10.01 -7.46 14.04
C ASP A 17 8.87 -6.44 14.21
N ASP A 18 8.26 -6.03 13.10
CA ASP A 18 7.17 -5.04 13.11
C ASP A 18 5.83 -5.71 13.38
N THR A 19 5.00 -5.05 14.19
CA THR A 19 3.66 -5.55 14.54
C THR A 19 2.60 -4.50 14.25
N LEU A 20 1.52 -4.92 13.60
CA LEU A 20 0.29 -4.16 13.46
C LEU A 20 -0.77 -4.71 14.42
N ALA A 21 -1.27 -3.85 15.29
CA ALA A 21 -2.34 -4.18 16.22
C ALA A 21 -3.53 -3.22 16.06
N ILE A 22 -4.75 -3.75 16.20
CA ILE A 22 -5.97 -2.95 16.35
C ILE A 22 -6.48 -3.21 17.76
N VAL A 23 -6.75 -2.15 18.49
CA VAL A 23 -7.26 -2.18 19.85
C VAL A 23 -8.63 -1.52 19.93
N LYS A 24 -9.38 -1.82 20.98
CA LYS A 24 -10.59 -1.06 21.31
C LYS A 24 -10.23 0.37 21.73
N GLU A 25 -11.17 1.29 21.54
CA GLU A 25 -11.00 2.70 21.87
C GLU A 25 -10.78 2.95 23.37
N ASP A 26 -11.36 2.13 24.22
CA ASP A 26 -11.24 2.18 25.69
C ASP A 26 -10.06 1.37 26.24
N ALA A 27 -9.22 0.79 25.38
CA ALA A 27 -8.10 -0.05 25.80
C ALA A 27 -6.96 0.78 26.41
N ASP A 28 -6.39 0.28 27.51
CA ASP A 28 -5.20 0.87 28.12
C ASP A 28 -3.93 0.42 27.37
N ILE A 29 -3.45 1.29 26.48
CA ILE A 29 -2.25 1.09 25.67
C ILE A 29 -1.00 0.86 26.53
N SER A 30 -0.86 1.61 27.63
CA SER A 30 0.31 1.51 28.53
C SER A 30 0.36 0.15 29.22
N LYS A 31 -0.80 -0.36 29.63
CA LYS A 31 -0.91 -1.71 30.19
C LYS A 31 -0.61 -2.79 29.16
N ILE A 32 -1.09 -2.64 27.93
CA ILE A 32 -0.75 -3.55 26.83
C ILE A 32 0.77 -3.57 26.61
N LEU A 33 1.42 -2.41 26.55
CA LEU A 33 2.87 -2.30 26.40
C LEU A 33 3.64 -2.97 27.54
N THR A 34 3.18 -2.77 28.78
CA THR A 34 3.77 -3.40 29.97
C THR A 34 3.70 -4.92 29.89
N ILE A 35 2.55 -5.47 29.45
CA ILE A 35 2.39 -6.91 29.24
C ILE A 35 3.32 -7.42 28.13
N LEU A 36 3.45 -6.68 27.03
CA LEU A 36 4.35 -7.07 25.93
C LEU A 36 5.81 -7.12 26.38
N ASN A 37 6.25 -6.14 27.17
CA ASN A 37 7.62 -6.03 27.68
C ASN A 37 7.92 -6.99 28.85
N SER A 38 6.92 -7.65 29.42
CA SER A 38 7.12 -8.65 30.48
C SER A 38 7.40 -10.05 29.93
N PHE A 39 7.17 -10.30 28.63
CA PHE A 39 7.35 -11.63 28.05
C PHE A 39 8.81 -12.07 27.99
N HIS A 40 9.76 -11.15 27.79
CA HIS A 40 11.18 -11.49 27.74
C HIS A 40 12.07 -10.29 28.06
N SER A 41 13.04 -10.45 28.95
CA SER A 41 13.90 -9.36 29.42
C SER A 41 14.73 -8.70 28.31
N SER A 42 15.17 -9.48 27.32
CA SER A 42 15.95 -8.99 26.17
C SER A 42 15.13 -8.36 25.04
N ILE A 43 13.79 -8.37 25.11
CA ILE A 43 12.93 -7.82 24.05
C ILE A 43 12.14 -6.64 24.62
N GLN A 44 12.28 -5.47 24.01
CA GLN A 44 11.54 -4.28 24.37
C GLN A 44 10.73 -3.80 23.18
N PHE A 45 9.40 -3.89 23.31
CA PHE A 45 8.45 -3.32 22.39
C PHE A 45 8.33 -1.81 22.61
N THR A 46 8.07 -1.11 21.52
CA THR A 46 7.66 0.28 21.48
C THR A 46 6.34 0.39 20.73
N ILE A 47 5.56 1.44 20.98
CA ILE A 47 4.29 1.67 20.32
C ILE A 47 4.35 2.97 19.54
N GLU A 48 3.93 2.92 18.28
CA GLU A 48 3.63 4.07 17.45
C GLU A 48 2.10 4.16 17.31
N PRO A 49 1.44 5.18 17.91
CA PRO A 49 -0.01 5.33 17.80
C PRO A 49 -0.42 5.86 16.43
N GLU A 50 -1.68 5.64 16.06
CA GLU A 50 -2.30 6.29 14.88
C GLU A 50 -2.18 7.82 15.01
N ASN A 51 -1.91 8.49 13.89
CA ASN A 51 -1.85 9.94 13.84
C ASN A 51 -3.26 10.55 13.88
N ASP A 52 -3.55 11.33 14.93
CA ASP A 52 -4.87 11.93 15.14
C ASP A 52 -5.30 12.93 14.06
N ARG A 53 -4.35 13.54 13.32
CA ARG A 53 -4.67 14.59 12.34
C ARG A 53 -5.33 14.05 11.09
N ASP A 54 -4.88 12.90 10.63
CA ASP A 54 -5.34 12.29 9.37
C ASP A 54 -5.73 10.83 9.49
N GLN A 55 -5.74 10.30 10.72
CA GLN A 55 -6.10 8.94 11.08
C GLN A 55 -5.26 7.93 10.28
N SER A 56 -3.95 8.17 10.23
CA SER A 56 -3.00 7.36 9.48
C SER A 56 -1.95 6.70 10.37
N LEU A 57 -1.51 5.51 9.96
CA LEU A 57 -0.46 4.76 10.61
C LEU A 57 0.46 4.15 9.55
N PRO A 58 1.75 4.51 9.53
CA PRO A 58 2.74 3.81 8.73
C PRO A 58 2.90 2.37 9.23
N PHE A 59 2.91 1.41 8.30
CA PHE A 59 3.30 0.03 8.59
C PHE A 59 4.13 -0.50 7.44
N LEU A 60 5.42 -0.76 7.70
CA LEU A 60 6.43 -1.07 6.69
C LEU A 60 6.50 0.01 5.60
N ASP A 61 5.97 -0.33 4.43
CA ASP A 61 6.08 0.37 3.18
C ASP A 61 4.66 0.81 2.70
N ILE A 62 3.69 0.74 3.62
CA ILE A 62 2.26 1.04 3.48
C ILE A 62 1.88 2.14 4.46
N LEU A 63 1.13 3.14 3.99
CA LEU A 63 0.43 4.09 4.84
C LEU A 63 -1.03 3.63 4.93
N ILE A 64 -1.42 3.15 6.10
CA ILE A 64 -2.79 2.73 6.39
C ILE A 64 -3.54 3.96 6.89
N ARG A 65 -4.68 4.26 6.30
CA ARG A 65 -5.55 5.36 6.75
C ARG A 65 -6.92 4.82 7.11
N ARG A 66 -7.37 5.13 8.31
CA ARG A 66 -8.71 4.80 8.77
C ARG A 66 -9.69 5.84 8.24
N LEU A 67 -10.65 5.37 7.46
CA LEU A 67 -11.75 6.17 6.94
C LEU A 67 -13.03 5.76 7.66
N SER A 68 -13.90 6.74 7.90
CA SER A 68 -15.17 6.52 8.57
C SER A 68 -16.29 7.33 7.92
N SER A 69 -17.44 6.69 7.79
CA SER A 69 -18.73 7.31 7.48
C SER A 69 -19.70 6.98 8.61
N ARG A 70 -20.84 7.69 8.70
CA ARG A 70 -21.86 7.49 9.75
C ARG A 70 -22.28 6.04 9.99
N LYS A 71 -22.12 5.15 8.99
CA LYS A 71 -22.56 3.75 9.04
C LYS A 71 -21.43 2.72 9.04
N ARG A 72 -20.19 3.10 8.71
CA ARG A 72 -19.10 2.14 8.50
C ARG A 72 -17.72 2.79 8.58
N SER A 73 -16.76 2.08 9.15
CA SER A 73 -15.34 2.36 9.00
C SER A 73 -14.66 1.32 8.10
N TRP A 74 -13.66 1.75 7.36
CA TRP A 74 -12.81 0.91 6.53
C TRP A 74 -11.40 1.51 6.46
N PHE A 75 -10.45 0.74 5.95
CA PHE A 75 -9.08 1.22 5.74
C PHE A 75 -8.85 1.51 4.26
N SER A 76 -8.15 2.61 3.98
CA SER A 76 -7.47 2.82 2.71
C SER A 76 -5.96 2.64 2.90
N THR A 77 -5.29 2.23 1.85
CA THR A 77 -3.84 1.99 1.84
C THR A 77 -3.19 2.75 0.70
N SER A 78 -2.01 3.28 0.95
CA SER A 78 -1.18 3.96 -0.05
C SER A 78 0.30 3.69 0.23
N ILE A 79 1.20 4.09 -0.67
CA ILE A 79 2.64 3.88 -0.49
C ILE A 79 3.19 4.81 0.60
N TYR A 80 3.80 4.24 1.62
CA TYR A 80 4.59 4.99 2.59
C TYR A 80 6.07 5.02 2.20
N ARG A 81 6.70 6.16 2.45
CA ARG A 81 8.15 6.36 2.29
C ARG A 81 8.68 6.91 3.60
N LYS A 82 9.65 6.22 4.18
CA LYS A 82 10.35 6.71 5.37
C LYS A 82 11.00 8.07 5.07
N PRO A 83 11.16 8.96 6.07
CA PRO A 83 11.85 10.25 5.89
C PRO A 83 13.27 10.14 5.31
N THR A 84 13.91 9.00 5.48
CA THR A 84 15.24 8.67 4.95
C THR A 84 15.24 8.27 3.47
N PHE A 85 14.08 8.18 2.82
CA PHE A 85 13.99 7.84 1.41
C PHE A 85 14.51 8.98 0.53
N THR A 86 15.65 8.75 -0.13
CA THR A 86 16.35 9.76 -0.95
C THR A 86 15.81 9.90 -2.37
N GLY A 87 14.94 8.99 -2.82
CA GLY A 87 14.50 8.93 -4.21
C GLY A 87 15.57 8.44 -5.19
N LEU A 88 16.70 7.92 -4.70
CA LEU A 88 17.72 7.32 -5.54
C LEU A 88 17.25 5.96 -6.05
N ILE A 89 17.21 5.81 -7.37
CA ILE A 89 17.05 4.51 -8.03
C ILE A 89 18.25 4.26 -8.95
N LEU A 90 18.33 3.07 -9.54
CA LEU A 90 19.36 2.71 -10.51
C LEU A 90 19.51 3.79 -11.59
N LYS A 91 20.66 4.46 -11.70
CA LYS A 91 20.83 5.58 -12.64
C LYS A 91 20.76 5.15 -14.10
N TRP A 92 20.19 5.99 -14.97
CA TRP A 92 20.08 5.68 -16.40
C TRP A 92 21.44 5.49 -17.09
N ASN A 93 22.45 6.26 -16.71
CA ASN A 93 23.79 6.20 -17.29
C ASN A 93 24.68 5.08 -16.72
N SER A 94 24.18 4.29 -15.77
CA SER A 94 24.94 3.15 -15.25
C SER A 94 25.13 2.07 -16.33
N PHE A 95 26.28 1.40 -16.29
CA PHE A 95 26.63 0.28 -17.18
C PHE A 95 25.93 -1.02 -16.74
N VAL A 96 24.60 -0.98 -16.76
CA VAL A 96 23.73 -2.10 -16.42
C VAL A 96 22.74 -2.35 -17.55
N PRO A 97 22.36 -3.62 -17.79
CA PRO A 97 21.38 -3.96 -18.80
C PRO A 97 20.05 -3.21 -18.67
N LEU A 98 19.40 -2.93 -19.81
CA LEU A 98 18.13 -2.20 -19.86
C LEU A 98 17.00 -2.88 -19.09
N TYR A 99 17.01 -4.20 -18.98
CA TYR A 99 15.97 -4.93 -18.24
C TYR A 99 16.04 -4.66 -16.72
N HIS A 100 17.23 -4.42 -16.16
CA HIS A 100 17.36 -3.98 -14.76
C HIS A 100 16.84 -2.55 -14.56
N LYS A 101 17.12 -1.64 -15.51
CA LYS A 101 16.57 -0.28 -15.53
C LYS A 101 15.04 -0.28 -15.62
N ARG A 102 14.47 -1.14 -16.47
CA ARG A 102 13.03 -1.40 -16.51
C ARG A 102 12.52 -1.99 -15.20
N GLY A 103 13.26 -2.93 -14.61
CA GLY A 103 12.95 -3.58 -13.33
C GLY A 103 12.83 -2.58 -12.18
N ALA A 104 13.73 -1.59 -12.13
CA ALA A 104 13.70 -0.54 -11.11
C ALA A 104 12.38 0.25 -11.12
N ILE A 105 11.87 0.61 -12.31
CA ILE A 105 10.59 1.34 -12.43
C ILE A 105 9.40 0.39 -12.25
N SER A 106 9.41 -0.76 -12.94
CA SER A 106 8.27 -1.68 -12.92
C SER A 106 8.01 -2.29 -11.55
N SER A 107 9.04 -2.54 -10.73
CA SER A 107 8.87 -2.99 -9.35
C SER A 107 8.12 -1.97 -8.50
N MET A 108 8.45 -0.67 -8.62
CA MET A 108 7.73 0.41 -7.94
C MET A 108 6.26 0.48 -8.41
N LEU A 109 6.02 0.34 -9.71
CA LEU A 109 4.66 0.35 -10.28
C LEU A 109 3.83 -0.83 -9.79
N TYR A 110 4.36 -2.06 -9.82
CA TYR A 110 3.65 -3.23 -9.31
C TYR A 110 3.36 -3.12 -7.82
N ARG A 111 4.30 -2.57 -7.05
CA ARG A 111 4.10 -2.28 -5.63
C ARG A 111 2.96 -1.27 -5.42
N ALA A 112 2.98 -0.15 -6.15
CA ALA A 112 1.92 0.85 -6.12
C ALA A 112 0.54 0.25 -6.43
N ILE A 113 0.45 -0.57 -7.48
CA ILE A 113 -0.79 -1.23 -7.92
C ILE A 113 -1.31 -2.21 -6.86
N ARG A 114 -0.42 -2.96 -6.18
CA ARG A 114 -0.82 -3.97 -5.19
C ARG A 114 -1.22 -3.37 -3.85
N ILE A 115 -0.53 -2.32 -3.42
CA ILE A 115 -0.72 -1.72 -2.10
C ILE A 115 -1.85 -0.70 -2.11
N THR A 116 -2.00 0.09 -3.17
CA THR A 116 -2.87 1.26 -3.13
C THR A 116 -4.32 0.89 -3.35
N SER A 117 -5.21 1.29 -2.43
CA SER A 117 -6.64 0.91 -2.48
C SER A 117 -7.51 1.85 -3.31
N ASP A 118 -7.08 3.09 -3.55
CA ASP A 118 -7.86 4.11 -4.25
C ASP A 118 -7.14 4.67 -5.48
N TYR A 119 -7.92 5.08 -6.48
CA TYR A 119 -7.40 5.53 -7.77
C TYR A 119 -6.62 6.84 -7.66
N VAL A 120 -7.01 7.75 -6.76
CA VAL A 120 -6.37 9.06 -6.63
C VAL A 120 -4.96 8.92 -6.09
N SER A 121 -4.79 8.13 -5.04
CA SER A 121 -3.48 7.80 -4.47
C SER A 121 -2.62 7.04 -5.47
N LEU A 122 -3.21 6.10 -6.22
CA LEU A 122 -2.47 5.34 -7.24
C LEU A 122 -1.96 6.25 -8.36
N HIS A 123 -2.79 7.20 -8.80
CA HIS A 123 -2.41 8.17 -9.81
C HIS A 123 -1.28 9.10 -9.33
N LYS A 124 -1.39 9.62 -8.10
CA LYS A 124 -0.32 10.42 -7.48
C LYS A 124 0.99 9.64 -7.39
N GLU A 125 0.90 8.37 -7.03
CA GLU A 125 2.05 7.47 -6.95
C GLU A 125 2.71 7.25 -8.32
N PHE A 126 1.92 7.14 -9.39
CA PHE A 126 2.46 7.02 -10.76
C PHE A 126 3.14 8.30 -11.22
N ILE A 127 2.57 9.47 -10.92
CA ILE A 127 3.21 10.77 -11.16
C ILE A 127 4.55 10.83 -10.44
N PHE A 128 4.58 10.40 -9.18
CA PHE A 128 5.78 10.39 -8.37
C PHE A 128 6.86 9.46 -8.94
N ILE A 129 6.51 8.22 -9.30
CA ILE A 129 7.43 7.26 -9.92
C ILE A 129 8.03 7.83 -11.21
N ARG A 130 7.19 8.48 -12.04
CA ARG A 130 7.64 9.16 -13.26
C ARG A 130 8.65 10.25 -12.93
N GLN A 131 8.36 11.11 -11.96
CA GLN A 131 9.25 12.20 -11.56
C GLN A 131 10.59 11.66 -11.07
N ILE A 132 10.59 10.67 -10.18
CA ILE A 132 11.82 10.03 -9.70
C ILE A 132 12.64 9.44 -10.85
N ALA A 133 12.00 8.73 -11.79
CA ALA A 133 12.72 8.14 -12.90
C ALA A 133 13.41 9.21 -13.75
N VAL A 134 12.69 10.28 -14.09
CA VAL A 134 13.25 11.42 -14.85
C VAL A 134 14.40 12.09 -14.08
N SER A 135 14.25 12.32 -12.77
CA SER A 135 15.31 12.87 -11.92
C SER A 135 16.53 11.95 -11.79
N ASN A 136 16.37 10.65 -12.05
CA ASN A 136 17.47 9.67 -12.12
C ASN A 136 18.01 9.45 -13.54
N GLY A 137 17.65 10.33 -14.48
CA GLY A 137 18.20 10.42 -15.84
C GLY A 137 17.48 9.56 -16.87
N TYR A 138 16.35 8.93 -16.54
CA TYR A 138 15.65 8.07 -17.49
C TYR A 138 14.96 8.90 -18.57
N PRO A 139 15.05 8.51 -19.85
CA PRO A 139 14.30 9.15 -20.93
C PRO A 139 12.79 9.03 -20.67
N LEU A 140 12.07 10.14 -20.75
CA LEU A 140 10.61 10.17 -20.52
C LEU A 140 9.85 9.14 -21.39
N PRO A 141 10.14 8.99 -22.71
CA PRO A 141 9.47 7.98 -23.53
C PRO A 141 9.66 6.54 -23.01
N PHE A 142 10.84 6.24 -22.47
CA PHE A 142 11.11 4.94 -21.85
C PHE A 142 10.24 4.73 -20.61
N VAL A 143 10.19 5.72 -19.72
CA VAL A 143 9.39 5.66 -18.49
C VAL A 143 7.91 5.46 -18.81
N LEU A 144 7.37 6.24 -19.75
CA LEU A 144 5.96 6.13 -20.17
C LEU A 144 5.65 4.76 -20.76
N ASN A 145 6.55 4.20 -21.57
CA ASN A 145 6.39 2.85 -22.10
C ASN A 145 6.40 1.78 -21.00
N VAL A 146 7.24 1.92 -19.97
CA VAL A 146 7.26 1.00 -18.82
C VAL A 146 5.95 1.10 -18.02
N ILE A 147 5.42 2.30 -17.81
CA ILE A 147 4.13 2.50 -17.14
C ILE A 147 3.02 1.80 -17.92
N ARG A 148 2.90 2.09 -19.22
CA ARG A 148 1.91 1.48 -20.13
C ARG A 148 1.98 -0.05 -20.09
N THR A 149 3.13 -0.62 -20.42
CA THR A 149 3.31 -2.09 -20.47
C THR A 149 3.14 -2.78 -19.12
N THR A 150 3.34 -2.08 -18.01
CA THR A 150 3.05 -2.62 -16.66
C THR A 150 1.56 -2.64 -16.38
N LEU A 151 0.84 -1.59 -16.76
CA LEU A 151 -0.61 -1.52 -16.66
C LEU A 151 -1.28 -2.57 -17.56
N ASP A 152 -0.89 -2.66 -18.82
CA ASP A 152 -1.47 -3.61 -19.78
C ASP A 152 -1.37 -5.04 -19.23
N ARG A 153 -0.16 -5.46 -18.82
CA ARG A 153 0.07 -6.77 -18.20
C ARG A 153 -0.77 -6.98 -16.94
N TYR A 154 -0.92 -5.96 -16.10
CA TYR A 154 -1.73 -6.08 -14.89
C TYR A 154 -3.21 -6.25 -15.21
N LEU A 155 -3.73 -5.51 -16.19
CA LEU A 155 -5.11 -5.59 -16.64
C LEU A 155 -5.42 -6.91 -17.34
N GLU A 156 -4.52 -7.37 -18.22
CA GLU A 156 -4.62 -8.67 -18.91
C GLU A 156 -4.53 -9.86 -17.94
N SER A 157 -3.73 -9.74 -16.87
CA SER A 157 -3.59 -10.81 -15.87
C SER A 157 -4.81 -10.98 -14.96
N LYS A 158 -5.77 -10.04 -14.95
CA LYS A 158 -7.00 -10.21 -14.18
C LYS A 158 -7.95 -11.14 -14.93
N PRO A 159 -8.43 -12.23 -14.31
CA PRO A 159 -9.50 -13.00 -14.93
C PRO A 159 -10.70 -12.08 -15.16
N VAL A 160 -11.22 -12.04 -16.40
CA VAL A 160 -12.45 -11.32 -16.74
C VAL A 160 -13.54 -11.82 -15.82
N ARG A 161 -14.03 -10.97 -14.91
CA ARG A 161 -15.23 -11.29 -14.12
C ARG A 161 -16.39 -11.36 -15.12
N LYS A 162 -17.00 -12.55 -15.26
CA LYS A 162 -18.21 -12.79 -16.07
C LYS A 162 -19.42 -12.13 -15.40
N THR A 163 -19.47 -10.81 -15.35
CA THR A 163 -20.67 -10.04 -15.00
C THR A 163 -20.60 -8.76 -15.81
N ASP A 164 -21.69 -8.45 -16.52
CA ASP A 164 -21.94 -7.27 -17.37
C ASP A 164 -21.71 -7.42 -18.88
N VAL A 165 -22.01 -8.60 -19.45
CA VAL A 165 -22.61 -8.62 -20.80
C VAL A 165 -24.14 -8.62 -20.60
N ILE A 166 -24.70 -7.45 -20.31
CA ILE A 166 -26.14 -7.25 -20.50
C ILE A 166 -26.35 -7.30 -22.02
N LYS A 167 -26.96 -8.40 -22.49
CA LYS A 167 -27.42 -8.52 -23.87
C LYS A 167 -28.47 -7.43 -24.09
N THR A 168 -28.13 -6.38 -24.82
CA THR A 168 -29.10 -5.46 -25.39
C THR A 168 -29.97 -6.24 -26.39
N GLN A 169 -31.12 -6.74 -25.95
CA GLN A 169 -32.13 -7.25 -26.88
C GLN A 169 -32.73 -6.04 -27.61
N GLN A 170 -32.62 -6.04 -28.94
CA GLN A 170 -33.32 -5.09 -29.80
C GLN A 170 -34.84 -5.30 -29.67
N PRO A 171 -35.66 -4.25 -29.61
CA PRO A 171 -37.11 -4.40 -29.61
C PRO A 171 -37.58 -4.91 -30.97
N LYS A 172 -38.31 -6.04 -30.96
CA LYS A 172 -39.05 -6.52 -32.13
C LYS A 172 -40.16 -5.51 -32.46
N ALA A 173 -40.17 -5.01 -33.69
CA ALA A 173 -41.29 -4.28 -34.24
C ALA A 173 -42.50 -5.24 -34.35
N GLY A 174 -43.57 -4.92 -33.63
CA GLY A 174 -44.87 -5.58 -33.75
C GLY A 174 -45.76 -4.77 -34.68
N THR A 175 -46.32 -5.47 -35.69
CA THR A 175 -47.45 -5.04 -36.52
C THR A 175 -48.74 -5.20 -35.74
#